data_AF-A0A0R1Z1S4-F1
#
_entry.id   AF-A0A0R1Z1S4-F1
#
_cell.length_a   1.000
_cell.length_b   1.000
_cell.length_c   1.000
_cell.angle_alpha   90.00
_cell.angle_beta   90.00
_cell.angle_gamma   90.00
#
_symmetry.space_group_name_H-M   'P 1'
#
loop_
_entity.id
_entity.type
_entity.pdbx_description
1 polymer ?
#
loop_
_entity_poly.entity_id
_entity_poly.type
_entity_poly.pdbx_seq_one_letter_code
_entity_poly.pdbx_strand_id
1 'polypeptide(L)'
;MPLTFFAERYDSAKSSISEDLTILKRTFQARGTGLLETIPGAAGGTRFLPYILKEEANQVVETLINQMSSNTRYLPGGYVYMSDLLGNPATLRQIGRIFATQYLNQDVDAVMTIATKGVPIAQSVADFLNVPFVIVRHDTEITEGSTVNVNYVSGSSTRIEKMSLSKRSLKPDSNVLIVDDYMRGGGTIGGMMSMVDEFDANLIGVGVVAESTAPGGRAVKDYTSLMRVDAENDTVISKPGNYLEKIFN
;
A
#
# COMPACT_ATOMS: atom_id res chain seq x y z
N MET A 1 -22.86 -0.08 -3.23
CA MET A 1 -23.86 0.28 -4.24
C MET A 1 -25.24 -0.19 -3.79
N PRO A 2 -26.30 0.61 -3.94
CA PRO A 2 -27.66 0.22 -3.59
C PRO A 2 -28.17 -0.97 -4.41
N LEU A 3 -29.04 -1.81 -3.85
CA LEU A 3 -29.67 -2.91 -4.60
C LEU A 3 -30.58 -2.40 -5.74
N THR A 4 -31.19 -1.22 -5.57
CA THR A 4 -31.99 -0.55 -6.62
C THR A 4 -31.18 -0.27 -7.87
N PHE A 5 -29.92 0.16 -7.72
CA PHE A 5 -29.03 0.42 -8.85
C PHE A 5 -28.89 -0.80 -9.76
N PHE A 6 -28.71 -1.99 -9.18
CA PHE A 6 -28.57 -3.23 -9.95
C PHE A 6 -29.91 -3.68 -10.55
N ALA A 7 -31.00 -3.56 -9.80
CA ALA A 7 -32.34 -3.90 -10.28
C ALA A 7 -32.74 -3.07 -11.52
N GLU A 8 -32.49 -1.76 -11.49
CA GLU A 8 -32.75 -0.86 -12.61
C GLU A 8 -31.79 -1.11 -13.78
N ARG A 9 -30.49 -1.30 -13.51
CA ARG A 9 -29.48 -1.53 -14.55
C ARG A 9 -29.75 -2.79 -15.37
N TYR A 10 -30.25 -3.85 -14.73
CA TYR A 10 -30.45 -5.15 -15.35
C TYR A 10 -31.93 -5.51 -15.57
N ASP A 11 -32.84 -4.53 -15.41
CA ASP A 11 -34.28 -4.71 -15.55
C ASP A 11 -34.79 -5.99 -14.85
N SER A 12 -34.42 -6.13 -13.58
CA SER A 12 -34.58 -7.37 -12.80
C SER A 12 -35.14 -7.09 -11.40
N ALA A 13 -35.85 -8.06 -10.84
CA ALA A 13 -36.36 -7.95 -9.47
C ALA A 13 -35.21 -7.94 -8.44
N LYS A 14 -35.37 -7.15 -7.37
CA LYS A 14 -34.38 -7.09 -6.26
C LYS A 14 -34.11 -8.47 -5.63
N SER A 15 -35.11 -9.35 -5.59
CA SER A 15 -34.97 -10.72 -5.10
C SER A 15 -34.02 -11.54 -5.97
N SER A 16 -34.13 -11.45 -7.30
CA SER A 16 -33.24 -12.13 -8.25
C SER A 16 -31.80 -11.63 -8.11
N ILE A 17 -31.60 -10.31 -8.05
CA ILE A 17 -30.28 -9.71 -7.80
C ILE A 17 -29.68 -10.19 -6.47
N SER A 18 -30.49 -10.33 -5.42
CA SER A 18 -30.02 -10.79 -4.11
C SER A 18 -29.58 -12.27 -4.13
N GLU A 19 -30.25 -13.10 -4.94
CA GLU A 19 -29.86 -14.50 -5.17
C GLU A 19 -28.51 -14.59 -5.89
N ASP A 20 -28.33 -13.83 -6.96
CA ASP A 20 -27.06 -13.76 -7.70
C ASP A 20 -25.90 -13.28 -6.81
N LEU A 21 -26.13 -12.22 -6.02
CA LEU A 21 -25.13 -11.70 -5.09
C LEU A 21 -24.77 -12.74 -4.01
N THR A 22 -25.71 -13.58 -3.61
CA THR A 22 -25.44 -14.67 -2.66
C THR A 22 -24.52 -15.73 -3.27
N ILE A 23 -24.71 -16.06 -4.55
CA ILE A 23 -23.83 -16.98 -5.29
C ILE A 23 -22.42 -16.37 -5.45
N LEU A 24 -22.35 -15.09 -5.83
CA LEU A 24 -21.09 -14.36 -5.98
C LEU A 24 -20.34 -14.25 -4.66
N LYS A 25 -21.03 -13.92 -3.56
CA LYS A 25 -20.44 -13.86 -2.21
C LYS A 25 -19.70 -15.15 -1.86
N ARG A 26 -20.36 -16.30 -2.03
CA ARG A 26 -19.75 -17.62 -1.75
C ARG A 26 -18.54 -17.89 -2.65
N THR A 27 -18.68 -17.58 -3.94
CA THR A 27 -17.62 -17.84 -4.93
C THR A 27 -16.39 -16.97 -4.69
N PHE A 28 -16.59 -15.67 -4.45
CA PHE A 28 -15.50 -14.73 -4.19
C PHE A 28 -14.77 -15.05 -2.89
N GLN A 29 -15.51 -15.40 -1.83
CA GLN A 29 -14.89 -15.79 -0.57
C GLN A 29 -14.09 -17.10 -0.70
N ALA A 30 -14.66 -18.12 -1.35
CA ALA A 30 -13.99 -19.42 -1.52
C ALA A 30 -12.73 -19.32 -2.40
N ARG A 31 -12.72 -18.43 -3.39
CA ARG A 31 -11.57 -18.19 -4.27
C ARG A 31 -10.60 -17.12 -3.75
N GLY A 32 -10.89 -16.51 -2.61
CA GLY A 32 -10.08 -15.43 -2.09
C GLY A 32 -10.20 -14.13 -2.85
N THR A 33 -11.13 -13.97 -3.79
CA THR A 33 -11.24 -12.78 -4.67
C THR A 33 -11.62 -11.52 -3.89
N GLY A 34 -12.45 -11.66 -2.85
CA GLY A 34 -12.95 -10.54 -2.06
C GLY A 34 -14.17 -10.90 -1.22
N LEU A 35 -14.53 -10.04 -0.28
CA LEU A 35 -15.75 -10.14 0.52
C LEU A 35 -16.85 -9.34 -0.15
N LEU A 36 -18.02 -9.95 -0.29
CA LEU A 36 -19.24 -9.25 -0.68
C LEU A 36 -20.11 -9.06 0.56
N GLU A 37 -20.17 -7.82 1.05
CA GLU A 37 -20.94 -7.43 2.21
C GLU A 37 -22.28 -6.86 1.79
N THR A 38 -23.31 -7.13 2.59
CA THR A 38 -24.65 -6.56 2.40
C THR A 38 -24.96 -5.65 3.58
N ILE A 39 -25.23 -4.39 3.28
CA ILE A 39 -25.68 -3.38 4.23
C ILE A 39 -27.22 -3.43 4.23
N PRO A 40 -27.88 -3.79 5.35
CA PRO A 40 -29.33 -3.87 5.41
C PRO A 40 -29.99 -2.48 5.42
N GLY A 41 -31.29 -2.43 5.11
CA GLY A 41 -32.11 -1.21 5.15
C GLY A 41 -32.42 -0.59 3.78
N ALA A 42 -33.31 0.40 3.77
CA ALA A 42 -33.80 1.05 2.54
C ALA A 42 -32.72 1.83 1.78
N ALA A 43 -31.76 2.41 2.50
CA ALA A 43 -30.54 3.01 1.95
C ALA A 43 -29.36 2.03 1.87
N GLY A 44 -29.61 0.76 2.19
CA GLY A 44 -28.63 -0.31 2.16
C GLY A 44 -28.22 -0.71 0.75
N GLY A 45 -27.35 -1.71 0.66
CA GLY A 45 -26.77 -2.13 -0.61
C GLY A 45 -25.72 -3.20 -0.44
N THR A 46 -24.88 -3.38 -1.45
CA THR A 46 -23.72 -4.27 -1.37
C THR A 46 -22.41 -3.54 -1.56
N ARG A 47 -21.37 -4.02 -0.86
CA ARG A 47 -20.01 -3.52 -0.94
C ARG A 47 -19.09 -4.70 -1.25
N PHE A 48 -18.16 -4.51 -2.18
CA PHE A 48 -17.13 -5.49 -2.48
C PHE A 48 -15.81 -5.01 -1.89
N LEU A 49 -15.18 -5.85 -1.07
CA LEU A 49 -13.90 -5.60 -0.42
C LEU A 49 -12.89 -6.62 -0.94
N PRO A 50 -12.01 -6.24 -1.88
CA PRO A 50 -10.99 -7.14 -2.41
C PRO A 50 -10.03 -7.59 -1.30
N TYR A 51 -9.74 -8.88 -1.22
CA TYR A 51 -8.72 -9.41 -0.31
C TYR A 51 -7.90 -10.49 -1.00
N ILE A 52 -6.83 -10.97 -0.37
CA ILE A 52 -6.02 -12.10 -0.82
C ILE A 52 -5.96 -13.18 0.28
N LEU A 53 -5.97 -14.46 -0.11
CA LEU A 53 -5.76 -15.56 0.84
C LEU A 53 -4.30 -15.64 1.28
N LYS A 54 -4.05 -16.21 2.46
CA LYS A 54 -2.71 -16.37 3.02
C LYS A 54 -1.78 -17.15 2.08
N GLU A 55 -2.28 -18.23 1.50
CA GLU A 55 -1.54 -19.10 0.59
C GLU A 55 -1.22 -18.38 -0.72
N GLU A 56 -2.17 -17.61 -1.27
CA GLU A 56 -1.97 -16.83 -2.50
C GLU A 56 -0.97 -15.69 -2.26
N ALA A 57 -1.06 -14.98 -1.13
CA ALA A 57 -0.09 -13.96 -0.74
C ALA A 57 1.32 -14.55 -0.60
N ASN A 58 1.43 -15.74 -0.01
CA ASN A 58 2.71 -16.43 0.12
C ASN A 58 3.32 -16.75 -1.26
N GLN A 59 2.54 -17.25 -2.21
CA GLN A 59 2.99 -17.51 -3.58
C GLN A 59 3.45 -16.24 -4.31
N VAL A 60 2.73 -15.13 -4.12
CA VAL A 60 3.13 -13.82 -4.67
C VAL A 60 4.48 -13.40 -4.12
N VAL A 61 4.67 -13.46 -2.80
CA VAL A 61 5.93 -13.04 -2.16
C VAL A 61 7.09 -13.97 -2.53
N GLU A 62 6.88 -15.28 -2.60
CA GLU A 62 7.88 -16.22 -3.11
C GLU A 62 8.28 -15.90 -4.55
N THR A 63 7.32 -15.55 -5.41
CA THR A 63 7.60 -15.13 -6.79
C THR A 63 8.48 -13.87 -6.83
N LEU A 64 8.16 -12.87 -6.00
CA LEU A 64 8.97 -11.65 -5.86
C LEU A 64 10.39 -11.99 -5.41
N ILE A 65 10.55 -12.80 -4.36
CA ILE A 65 11.85 -13.22 -3.83
C ILE A 65 12.68 -13.91 -4.91
N ASN A 66 12.08 -14.83 -5.67
CA ASN A 66 12.77 -15.54 -6.75
C ASN A 66 13.24 -14.58 -7.86
N GLN A 67 12.45 -13.55 -8.18
CA GLN A 67 12.85 -12.53 -9.15
C GLN A 67 13.96 -11.60 -8.62
N MET A 68 14.10 -11.46 -7.30
CA MET A 68 15.16 -10.71 -6.64
C MET A 68 16.49 -11.46 -6.56
N SER A 69 16.50 -12.78 -6.72
CA SER A 69 17.72 -13.62 -6.69
C SER A 69 18.61 -13.49 -7.94
N SER A 70 18.27 -12.62 -8.91
CA SER A 70 19.10 -12.41 -10.10
C SER A 70 20.36 -11.61 -9.78
N ASN A 71 21.51 -12.03 -10.33
CA ASN A 71 22.80 -11.33 -10.20
C ASN A 71 22.79 -9.89 -10.75
N THR A 72 21.78 -9.52 -11.55
CA THR A 72 21.62 -8.17 -12.11
C THR A 72 20.94 -7.17 -11.16
N ARG A 73 20.56 -7.61 -9.96
CA ARG A 73 19.81 -6.80 -8.99
C ARG A 73 20.70 -5.91 -8.14
N TYR A 74 21.96 -6.28 -7.96
CA TYR A 74 22.92 -5.50 -7.19
C TYR A 74 23.32 -4.23 -7.94
N LEU A 75 23.37 -3.11 -7.22
CA LEU A 75 23.87 -1.83 -7.70
C LEU A 75 24.97 -1.31 -6.76
N PRO A 76 26.00 -0.61 -7.30
CA PRO A 76 27.08 -0.04 -6.48
C PRO A 76 26.57 0.80 -5.31
N GLY A 77 27.18 0.66 -4.13
CA GLY A 77 26.75 1.33 -2.91
C GLY A 77 25.70 0.55 -2.10
N GLY A 78 25.57 -0.76 -2.36
CA GLY A 78 24.59 -1.62 -1.70
C GLY A 78 23.15 -1.28 -2.08
N TYR A 79 22.93 -0.78 -3.30
CA TYR A 79 21.59 -0.50 -3.83
C TYR A 79 21.00 -1.72 -4.53
N VAL A 80 19.68 -1.75 -4.61
CA VAL A 80 18.94 -2.87 -5.20
C VAL A 80 18.04 -2.35 -6.31
N TYR A 81 18.12 -2.99 -7.48
CA TYR A 81 17.30 -2.65 -8.63
C TYR A 81 15.95 -3.39 -8.60
N MET A 82 14.86 -2.64 -8.38
CA MET A 82 13.48 -3.15 -8.35
C MET A 82 12.55 -2.50 -9.38
N SER A 83 13.06 -1.58 -10.22
CA SER A 83 12.21 -0.73 -11.05
C SER A 83 11.40 -1.48 -12.11
N ASP A 84 11.92 -2.57 -12.67
CA ASP A 84 11.21 -3.46 -13.59
C ASP A 84 10.07 -4.24 -12.89
N LEU A 85 10.29 -4.68 -11.65
CA LEU A 85 9.28 -5.36 -10.84
C LEU A 85 8.13 -4.42 -10.51
N LEU A 86 8.48 -3.22 -10.03
CA LEU A 86 7.52 -2.16 -9.68
C LEU A 86 6.94 -1.45 -10.91
N GLY A 87 7.51 -1.69 -12.09
CA GLY A 87 6.94 -1.26 -13.37
C GLY A 87 5.95 -2.25 -13.97
N ASN A 88 5.82 -3.47 -13.41
CA ASN A 88 4.93 -4.49 -13.92
C ASN A 88 3.52 -4.36 -13.31
N PRO A 89 2.46 -4.10 -14.10
CA PRO A 89 1.11 -3.92 -13.57
C PRO A 89 0.54 -5.16 -12.87
N ALA A 90 0.91 -6.36 -13.29
CA ALA A 90 0.45 -7.59 -12.64
C ALA A 90 1.07 -7.72 -11.25
N THR A 91 2.36 -7.43 -11.12
CA THR A 91 3.06 -7.38 -9.83
C THR A 91 2.46 -6.34 -8.90
N LEU A 92 2.26 -5.11 -9.39
CA LEU A 92 1.66 -4.01 -8.62
C LEU A 92 0.27 -4.39 -8.12
N ARG A 93 -0.59 -4.97 -8.96
CA ARG A 93 -1.93 -5.42 -8.53
C ARG A 93 -1.86 -6.42 -7.38
N GLN A 94 -0.92 -7.36 -7.41
CA GLN A 94 -0.80 -8.32 -6.31
C GLN A 94 -0.29 -7.67 -5.03
N ILE A 95 0.71 -6.77 -5.14
CA ILE A 95 1.23 -5.98 -4.00
C ILE A 95 0.10 -5.14 -3.39
N GLY A 96 -0.64 -4.41 -4.22
CA GLY A 96 -1.75 -3.57 -3.81
C GLY A 96 -2.82 -4.34 -3.05
N ARG A 97 -3.20 -5.51 -3.58
CA ARG A 97 -4.19 -6.41 -2.97
C ARG A 97 -3.72 -6.98 -1.64
N ILE A 98 -2.43 -7.33 -1.50
CA ILE A 98 -1.87 -7.79 -0.23
C ILE A 98 -1.96 -6.70 0.83
N PHE A 99 -1.50 -5.48 0.55
CA PHE A 99 -1.58 -4.40 1.54
C PHE A 99 -3.01 -4.02 1.87
N ALA A 100 -3.90 -3.91 0.87
CA ALA A 100 -5.31 -3.61 1.12
C ALA A 100 -5.98 -4.64 2.03
N THR A 101 -5.57 -5.92 1.95
CA THR A 101 -6.09 -7.00 2.80
C THR A 101 -5.86 -6.76 4.29
N GLN A 102 -4.76 -6.09 4.67
CA GLN A 102 -4.47 -5.77 6.07
C GLN A 102 -5.47 -4.77 6.68
N TYR A 103 -6.06 -3.91 5.84
CA TYR A 103 -6.88 -2.78 6.28
C TYR A 103 -8.37 -2.95 5.95
N LEU A 104 -8.84 -4.17 5.63
CA LEU A 104 -10.24 -4.43 5.26
C LEU A 104 -11.28 -3.93 6.26
N ASN A 105 -10.93 -3.96 7.55
CA ASN A 105 -11.80 -3.58 8.66
C ASN A 105 -11.37 -2.25 9.31
N GLN A 106 -10.55 -1.46 8.61
CA GLN A 106 -10.06 -0.18 9.09
C GLN A 106 -10.50 0.91 8.10
N ASP A 107 -10.83 2.08 8.62
CA ASP A 107 -11.15 3.23 7.79
C ASP A 107 -9.84 3.86 7.32
N VAL A 108 -9.53 3.72 6.03
CA VAL A 108 -8.45 4.46 5.37
C VAL A 108 -9.11 5.53 4.50
N ASP A 109 -8.63 6.76 4.60
CA ASP A 109 -9.12 7.90 3.82
C ASP A 109 -8.16 8.30 2.70
N ALA A 110 -6.85 8.03 2.87
CA ALA A 110 -5.85 8.30 1.86
C ALA A 110 -4.64 7.36 1.97
N VAL A 111 -4.05 7.01 0.82
CA VAL A 111 -2.74 6.36 0.75
C VAL A 111 -1.67 7.41 0.47
N MET A 112 -0.68 7.54 1.34
CA MET A 112 0.44 8.47 1.18
C MET A 112 1.71 7.74 0.73
N THR A 113 2.44 8.36 -0.20
CA THR A 113 3.79 7.92 -0.57
C THR A 113 4.64 9.11 -0.95
N ILE A 114 5.94 8.89 -1.16
CA ILE A 114 6.86 9.90 -1.69
C ILE A 114 7.21 9.58 -3.14
N ALA A 115 7.34 10.62 -3.95
CA ALA A 115 7.79 10.48 -5.33
C ALA A 115 9.22 9.88 -5.38
N THR A 116 9.56 8.99 -6.31
CA THR A 116 8.78 8.58 -7.48
C THR A 116 8.39 7.10 -7.47
N LYS A 117 9.24 6.22 -6.90
CA LYS A 117 9.09 4.77 -7.01
C LYS A 117 7.93 4.19 -6.19
N GLY A 118 7.53 4.86 -5.11
CA GLY A 118 6.38 4.47 -4.31
C GLY A 118 5.03 4.77 -4.97
N VAL A 119 4.98 5.66 -5.98
CA VAL A 119 3.73 6.13 -6.62
C VAL A 119 2.90 5.00 -7.24
N PRO A 120 3.46 4.08 -8.05
CA PRO A 120 2.68 2.97 -8.61
C PRO A 120 2.14 2.01 -7.53
N ILE A 121 2.86 1.84 -6.42
CA ILE A 121 2.43 1.03 -5.28
C ILE A 121 1.25 1.71 -4.60
N ALA A 122 1.37 3.01 -4.28
CA ALA A 122 0.31 3.80 -3.67
C ALA A 122 -0.96 3.81 -4.52
N GLN A 123 -0.82 4.00 -5.83
CA GLN A 123 -1.95 3.93 -6.75
C GLN A 123 -2.64 2.55 -6.68
N SER A 124 -1.86 1.46 -6.72
CA SER A 124 -2.47 0.12 -6.68
C SER A 124 -3.14 -0.17 -5.34
N VAL A 125 -2.55 0.23 -4.21
CA VAL A 125 -3.16 0.04 -2.88
C VAL A 125 -4.43 0.86 -2.74
N ALA A 126 -4.39 2.12 -3.18
CA ALA A 126 -5.52 3.04 -3.13
C ALA A 126 -6.69 2.58 -4.00
N ASP A 127 -6.42 1.96 -5.15
CA ASP A 127 -7.43 1.36 -6.03
C ASP A 127 -8.19 0.23 -5.31
N PHE A 128 -7.48 -0.68 -4.64
CA PHE A 128 -8.12 -1.77 -3.89
C PHE A 128 -8.86 -1.30 -2.63
N LEU A 129 -8.38 -0.24 -1.97
CA LEU A 129 -9.06 0.39 -0.83
C LEU A 129 -10.17 1.35 -1.26
N ASN A 130 -10.25 1.71 -2.54
CA ASN A 130 -11.18 2.68 -3.11
C ASN A 130 -11.10 4.06 -2.41
N VAL A 131 -9.87 4.57 -2.26
CA VAL A 131 -9.53 5.85 -1.61
C VAL A 131 -8.61 6.67 -2.52
N PRO A 132 -8.49 7.99 -2.35
CA PRO A 132 -7.45 8.76 -3.02
C PRO A 132 -6.04 8.36 -2.54
N PHE A 133 -5.02 8.67 -3.35
CA PHE A 133 -3.63 8.67 -2.90
C PHE A 133 -3.00 10.05 -3.05
N VAL A 134 -2.05 10.35 -2.16
CA VAL A 134 -1.33 11.62 -2.10
C VAL A 134 0.16 11.37 -2.29
N ILE A 135 0.80 12.26 -3.04
CA ILE A 135 2.22 12.14 -3.39
C ILE A 135 2.96 13.28 -2.71
N VAL A 136 3.78 12.92 -1.73
CA VAL A 136 4.77 13.82 -1.13
C VAL A 136 5.91 14.01 -2.14
N ARG A 137 6.42 15.24 -2.25
CA ARG A 137 7.47 15.60 -3.20
C ARG A 137 8.74 16.03 -2.47
N HIS A 138 9.90 15.74 -3.05
CA HIS A 138 11.19 16.23 -2.54
C HIS A 138 11.36 17.75 -2.71
N ASP A 139 10.74 18.33 -3.75
CA ASP A 139 10.82 19.75 -4.07
C ASP A 139 9.44 20.41 -4.04
N THR A 140 9.40 21.68 -3.65
CA THR A 140 8.19 22.51 -3.70
C THR A 140 7.99 23.08 -5.10
N GLU A 141 6.88 22.74 -5.77
CA GLU A 141 6.47 23.41 -7.00
C GLU A 141 5.57 24.62 -6.70
N ILE A 142 5.86 25.75 -7.36
CA ILE A 142 5.11 27.02 -7.22
C ILE A 142 3.62 26.83 -7.60
N THR A 143 3.31 25.85 -8.44
CA THR A 143 1.97 25.55 -8.97
C THR A 143 1.00 24.94 -7.94
N GLU A 144 1.48 24.54 -6.75
CA GLU A 144 0.64 23.89 -5.74
C GLU A 144 0.11 24.82 -4.63
N GLY A 145 0.51 26.10 -4.63
CA GLY A 145 0.07 27.07 -3.64
C GLY A 145 0.70 26.83 -2.26
N SER A 146 -0.09 26.92 -1.19
CA SER A 146 0.43 26.76 0.18
C SER A 146 0.85 25.31 0.44
N THR A 147 2.08 25.12 0.92
CA THR A 147 2.66 23.81 1.22
C THR A 147 3.04 23.68 2.69
N VAL A 148 2.96 22.46 3.20
CA VAL A 148 3.60 22.00 4.44
C VAL A 148 4.94 21.39 4.06
N ASN A 149 5.95 21.59 4.89
CA ASN A 149 7.31 21.15 4.62
C ASN A 149 7.90 20.47 5.85
N VAL A 150 8.47 19.28 5.68
CA VAL A 150 9.13 18.52 6.72
C VAL A 150 10.57 18.24 6.31
N ASN A 151 11.50 18.37 7.25
CA ASN A 151 12.88 17.96 7.07
C ASN A 151 13.09 16.57 7.66
N TYR A 152 13.84 15.72 6.97
CA TYR A 152 14.13 14.35 7.41
C TYR A 152 15.55 13.94 6.99
N VAL A 153 16.08 12.90 7.63
CA VAL A 153 17.35 12.30 7.22
C VAL A 153 17.04 11.04 6.41
N SER A 154 17.43 11.01 5.15
CA SER A 154 17.18 9.86 4.29
C SER A 154 18.05 8.67 4.71
N GLY A 155 17.54 7.44 4.58
CA GLY A 155 18.36 6.24 4.79
C GLY A 155 19.45 6.04 3.72
N SER A 156 19.36 6.77 2.61
CA SER A 156 20.28 6.69 1.47
C SER A 156 21.28 7.83 1.42
N SER A 157 21.10 8.89 2.22
CA SER A 157 22.01 10.04 2.26
C SER A 157 22.26 10.47 3.70
N THR A 158 23.48 10.91 4.03
CA THR A 158 23.78 11.52 5.35
C THR A 158 23.31 12.97 5.45
N ARG A 159 22.54 13.45 4.47
CA ARG A 159 22.10 14.83 4.36
C ARG A 159 20.66 14.97 4.86
N ILE A 160 20.36 16.16 5.37
CA ILE A 160 18.98 16.54 5.65
C ILE A 160 18.32 16.81 4.30
N GLU A 161 17.27 16.06 4.02
CA GLU A 161 16.40 16.22 2.87
C GLU A 161 15.10 16.90 3.31
N LYS A 162 14.43 17.51 2.35
CA LYS A 162 13.15 18.17 2.56
C LYS A 162 12.08 17.39 1.79
N MET A 163 10.89 17.34 2.36
CA MET A 163 9.71 16.87 1.69
C MET A 163 8.56 17.84 1.85
N SER A 164 7.68 17.90 0.87
CA SER A 164 6.60 18.88 0.80
C SER A 164 5.31 18.28 0.29
N LEU A 165 4.19 18.79 0.82
CA LEU A 165 2.84 18.43 0.39
C LEU A 165 1.96 19.67 0.42
N SER A 166 1.12 19.87 -0.60
CA SER A 166 0.20 21.01 -0.60
C SER A 166 -0.89 20.85 0.47
N LYS A 167 -1.26 21.95 1.13
CA LYS A 167 -2.30 21.96 2.18
C LYS A 167 -3.68 21.50 1.70
N ARG A 168 -3.94 21.51 0.39
CA ARG A 168 -5.20 21.03 -0.19
C ARG A 168 -5.21 19.53 -0.50
N SER A 169 -4.06 18.87 -0.37
CA SER A 169 -3.87 17.49 -0.83
C SER A 169 -4.32 16.47 0.21
N LEU A 170 -4.34 16.83 1.50
CA LEU A 170 -4.79 15.98 2.60
C LEU A 170 -5.65 16.81 3.55
N LYS A 171 -6.74 16.22 4.07
CA LYS A 171 -7.63 16.89 5.02
C LYS A 171 -7.22 16.54 6.45
N PRO A 172 -7.43 17.45 7.42
CA PRO A 172 -7.37 17.09 8.84
C PRO A 172 -8.25 15.89 9.17
N ASP A 173 -7.90 15.17 10.23
CA ASP A 173 -8.55 13.95 10.74
C ASP A 173 -8.56 12.76 9.77
N SER A 174 -7.94 12.88 8.59
CA SER A 174 -7.88 11.79 7.62
C SER A 174 -7.06 10.62 8.16
N ASN A 175 -7.55 9.41 7.95
CA ASN A 175 -6.84 8.19 8.25
C ASN A 175 -5.90 7.81 7.09
N VAL A 176 -4.59 7.90 7.33
CA VAL A 176 -3.55 7.77 6.30
C VAL A 176 -2.81 6.44 6.41
N LEU A 177 -2.73 5.73 5.28
CA LEU A 177 -1.84 4.60 5.09
C LEU A 177 -0.59 5.04 4.32
N ILE A 178 0.59 4.93 4.92
CA ILE A 178 1.85 5.20 4.22
C ILE A 178 2.30 3.95 3.47
N VAL A 179 2.71 4.09 2.21
CA VAL A 179 3.38 3.02 1.48
C VAL A 179 4.66 3.48 0.80
N ASP A 180 5.65 2.59 0.72
CA ASP A 180 6.94 2.88 0.07
C ASP A 180 7.55 1.63 -0.60
N ASP A 181 8.48 1.83 -1.52
CA ASP A 181 9.13 0.72 -2.23
C ASP A 181 10.20 0.04 -1.38
N TYR A 182 11.07 0.82 -0.72
CA TYR A 182 12.23 0.29 -0.01
C TYR A 182 12.57 1.03 1.29
N MET A 183 12.50 0.33 2.42
CA MET A 183 12.90 0.87 3.71
C MET A 183 14.30 0.40 4.14
N ARG A 184 15.27 1.33 4.19
CA ARG A 184 16.59 1.10 4.82
C ARG A 184 16.57 1.38 6.33
N GLY A 185 16.77 2.66 6.69
CA GLY A 185 16.79 3.13 8.08
C GLY A 185 15.44 3.67 8.59
N GLY A 186 14.44 3.79 7.71
CA GLY A 186 13.12 4.32 8.05
C GLY A 186 13.00 5.84 8.10
N GLY A 187 14.06 6.59 7.77
CA GLY A 187 14.05 8.06 7.85
C GLY A 187 13.03 8.74 6.91
N THR A 188 12.89 8.25 5.67
CA THR A 188 11.88 8.73 4.71
C THR A 188 10.46 8.52 5.25
N ILE A 189 10.19 7.33 5.79
CA ILE A 189 8.89 7.01 6.40
C ILE A 189 8.66 7.87 7.63
N GLY A 190 9.66 8.06 8.50
CA GLY A 190 9.56 8.96 9.65
C GLY A 190 9.26 10.42 9.25
N GLY A 191 9.82 10.88 8.13
CA GLY A 191 9.46 12.17 7.54
C GLY A 191 8.01 12.20 7.07
N MET A 192 7.52 11.15 6.39
CA MET A 192 6.10 11.05 6.01
C MET A 192 5.17 10.96 7.22
N MET A 193 5.55 10.27 8.31
CA MET A 193 4.79 10.24 9.56
C MET A 193 4.68 11.66 10.14
N SER A 194 5.80 12.39 10.19
CA SER A 194 5.79 13.80 10.63
C SER A 194 4.92 14.66 9.71
N MET A 195 4.88 14.38 8.40
CA MET A 195 3.99 15.06 7.46
C MET A 195 2.51 14.77 7.77
N VAL A 196 2.16 13.53 8.14
CA VAL A 196 0.81 13.18 8.59
C VAL A 196 0.43 13.98 9.84
N ASP A 197 1.34 14.08 10.82
CA ASP A 197 1.13 14.85 12.04
C ASP A 197 0.91 16.35 11.76
N GLU A 198 1.68 16.95 10.85
CA GLU A 198 1.54 18.38 10.45
C GLU A 198 0.21 18.70 9.75
N PHE A 199 -0.53 17.69 9.30
CA PHE A 199 -1.86 17.84 8.73
C PHE A 199 -2.99 17.56 9.74
N ASP A 200 -2.65 17.32 11.02
CA ASP A 200 -3.58 16.86 12.05
C ASP A 200 -4.33 15.59 11.60
N ALA A 201 -3.62 14.69 10.90
CA ALA A 201 -4.15 13.44 10.36
C ALA A 201 -3.68 12.23 11.18
N ASN A 202 -4.33 11.08 11.00
CA ASN A 202 -4.07 9.87 11.78
C ASN A 202 -3.28 8.87 10.95
N LEU A 203 -2.15 8.37 11.47
CA LEU A 203 -1.43 7.27 10.83
C LEU A 203 -2.11 5.93 11.16
N ILE A 204 -2.62 5.24 10.15
CA ILE A 204 -3.25 3.90 10.29
C ILE A 204 -2.22 2.78 10.16
N GLY A 205 -1.19 2.99 9.35
CA GLY A 205 -0.16 1.99 9.17
C GLY A 205 0.87 2.37 8.12
N VAL A 206 1.88 1.51 8.01
CA VAL A 206 3.00 1.63 7.09
C VAL A 206 3.19 0.30 6.37
N GLY A 207 3.18 0.31 5.03
CA GLY A 207 3.43 -0.85 4.18
C GLY A 207 4.62 -0.63 3.25
N VAL A 208 5.63 -1.48 3.30
CA VAL A 208 6.80 -1.39 2.39
C VAL A 208 6.99 -2.65 1.59
N VAL A 209 7.30 -2.53 0.30
CA VAL A 209 7.51 -3.71 -0.53
C VAL A 209 8.74 -4.47 -0.05
N ALA A 210 9.85 -3.76 0.17
CA ALA A 210 11.07 -4.35 0.69
C ALA A 210 11.67 -3.57 1.86
N GLU A 211 12.29 -4.27 2.79
CA GLU A 211 13.07 -3.71 3.90
C GLU A 211 14.52 -4.22 3.89
N SER A 212 15.45 -3.43 4.42
CA SER A 212 16.84 -3.89 4.67
C SER A 212 17.08 -4.10 6.16
N THR A 213 18.02 -4.98 6.50
CA THR A 213 18.58 -5.08 7.84
C THR A 213 19.30 -3.77 8.17
N ALA A 214 19.01 -3.18 9.33
CA ALA A 214 19.59 -1.91 9.77
C ALA A 214 20.46 -2.15 11.01
N PRO A 215 21.80 -2.03 10.93
CA PRO A 215 22.74 -2.35 12.02
C PRO A 215 22.58 -1.52 13.32
N GLY A 216 21.74 -0.47 13.31
CA GLY A 216 21.45 0.39 14.47
C GLY A 216 19.98 0.36 14.91
N GLY A 217 19.19 -0.60 14.40
CA GLY A 217 17.73 -0.59 14.54
C GLY A 217 17.05 0.34 13.53
N ARG A 218 15.72 0.35 13.54
CA ARG A 218 14.89 1.15 12.63
C ARG A 218 14.22 2.28 13.40
N ALA A 219 14.14 3.46 12.77
CA ALA A 219 13.39 4.59 13.33
C ALA A 219 11.89 4.26 13.47
N VAL A 220 11.36 3.45 12.53
CA VAL A 220 9.97 3.02 12.49
C VAL A 220 9.89 1.57 12.96
N LYS A 221 9.06 1.31 13.98
CA LYS A 221 8.92 -0.01 14.61
C LYS A 221 7.70 -0.79 14.14
N ASP A 222 6.60 -0.11 13.87
CA ASP A 222 5.36 -0.74 13.43
C ASP A 222 5.14 -0.48 11.94
N TYR A 223 5.32 -1.54 11.15
CA TYR A 223 5.14 -1.53 9.70
C TYR A 223 5.01 -2.97 9.20
N THR A 224 4.50 -3.10 7.99
CA THR A 224 4.39 -4.35 7.25
C THR A 224 5.35 -4.33 6.08
N SER A 225 6.08 -5.43 5.88
CA SER A 225 7.01 -5.64 4.76
C SER A 225 6.70 -6.95 4.04
N LEU A 226 6.73 -6.93 2.71
CA LEU A 226 6.53 -8.16 1.93
C LEU A 226 7.81 -9.00 1.88
N MET A 227 8.96 -8.36 1.70
CA MET A 227 10.27 -9.03 1.65
C MET A 227 11.33 -8.27 2.42
N ARG A 228 12.30 -9.00 2.95
CA ARG A 228 13.58 -8.46 3.41
C ARG A 228 14.60 -8.67 2.31
N VAL A 229 15.30 -7.60 1.94
CA VAL A 229 16.28 -7.60 0.86
C VAL A 229 17.55 -6.89 1.33
N ASP A 230 18.62 -7.65 1.45
CA ASP A 230 19.94 -7.20 1.86
C ASP A 230 20.91 -7.30 0.68
N ALA A 231 21.72 -6.25 0.48
CA ALA A 231 22.73 -6.18 -0.58
C ALA A 231 24.13 -6.19 0.03
N GLU A 232 24.81 -7.34 -0.04
CA GLU A 232 26.13 -7.55 0.55
C GLU A 232 27.05 -8.27 -0.45
N ASN A 233 28.33 -7.91 -0.49
CA ASN A 233 29.36 -8.57 -1.31
C ASN A 233 28.95 -8.77 -2.79
N ASP A 234 28.42 -7.72 -3.43
CA ASP A 234 27.92 -7.74 -4.82
C ASP A 234 26.79 -8.75 -5.09
N THR A 235 26.12 -9.21 -4.03
CA THR A 235 24.98 -10.13 -4.10
C THR A 235 23.76 -9.54 -3.41
N VAL A 236 22.58 -9.98 -3.85
CA VAL A 236 21.29 -9.64 -3.23
C VAL A 236 20.73 -10.89 -2.57
N ILE A 237 20.45 -10.79 -1.26
CA ILE A 237 19.81 -11.85 -0.48
C ILE A 237 18.40 -11.39 -0.16
N SER A 238 17.41 -12.13 -0.63
CA SER A 238 15.99 -11.87 -0.40
C SER A 238 15.36 -12.98 0.46
N LYS A 239 14.49 -12.57 1.41
CA LYS A 239 13.72 -13.46 2.29
C LYS A 239 12.32 -12.90 2.51
N PRO A 240 11.35 -13.71 2.97
CA PRO A 240 10.04 -13.18 3.36
C PRO A 240 10.18 -12.10 4.45
N GLY A 241 9.35 -11.06 4.36
CA GLY A 241 9.19 -10.04 5.39
C GLY A 241 8.25 -10.50 6.50
N ASN A 242 7.69 -9.55 7.24
CA ASN A 242 6.76 -9.80 8.35
C ASN A 242 5.27 -9.83 7.95
N TYR A 243 4.92 -9.78 6.66
CA TYR A 243 3.52 -9.74 6.19
C TYR A 243 2.65 -10.90 6.69
N LEU A 244 3.19 -12.12 6.84
CA LEU A 244 2.41 -13.25 7.35
C LEU A 244 1.89 -13.02 8.77
N GLU A 245 2.72 -12.39 9.60
CA GLU A 245 2.36 -12.04 10.98
C GLU A 245 1.45 -10.83 11.04
N LYS A 246 1.70 -9.81 10.21
CA LYS A 246 0.96 -8.55 10.26
C LYS A 246 -0.41 -8.58 9.60
N ILE A 247 -0.61 -9.45 8.60
CA ILE A 247 -1.82 -9.47 7.78
C ILE A 247 -2.74 -10.65 8.13
N PHE A 248 -2.16 -11.80 8.55
CA PHE A 248 -2.90 -13.06 8.65
C PHE A 248 -2.89 -13.73 10.04
N ASN A 249 -2.32 -13.08 11.06
CA ASN A 249 -2.36 -13.52 12.45
C ASN A 249 -3.10 -12.49 13.30
#